data_AF-A0A396IPA4-F1
#
_entry.id   AF-A0A396IPA4-F1
#
_cell.length_a   1.000
_cell.length_b   1.000
_cell.length_c   1.000
_cell.angle_alpha   90.00
_cell.angle_beta   90.00
_cell.angle_gamma   90.00
#
_symmetry.space_group_name_H-M   'P 1'
#
loop_
_entity.id
_entity.type
_entity.pdbx_description
1 polymer ?
#
loop_
_entity_poly.entity_id
_entity_poly.type
_entity_poly.pdbx_seq_one_letter_code
_entity_poly.pdbx_strand_id
1 'polypeptide(L)'
;MVEPIIPTIDLFPFLKENKDGNKKKAMETITKACSEYGFFQIVNHGVSLDLMKQAMELSKTFFNYSDEEKNKSSPSSNAPLPAGYSRQPSHSPDKNEYLLVFPPRSNFNVYPQNPPKLRRDLYNLLNMTGKNSKF
;
A
#
# COMPACT_ATOMS: atom_id res chain seq x y z
N MET A 1 33.87 -3.47 7.50
CA MET A 1 32.81 -4.28 6.88
C MET A 1 31.69 -3.32 6.53
N VAL A 2 31.31 -3.22 5.25
CA VAL A 2 30.18 -2.39 4.83
C VAL A 2 28.93 -3.23 5.05
N GLU A 3 27.96 -2.74 5.81
CA GLU A 3 26.69 -3.44 5.98
C GLU A 3 26.04 -3.67 4.60
N PRO A 4 25.42 -4.83 4.35
CA PRO A 4 24.73 -5.07 3.09
C PRO A 4 23.57 -4.08 2.96
N ILE A 5 23.75 -3.09 2.08
CA ILE A 5 22.75 -2.07 1.79
C ILE A 5 21.65 -2.72 0.94
N ILE A 6 20.40 -2.63 1.40
CA ILE A 6 19.22 -3.08 0.63
C ILE A 6 19.24 -2.38 -0.74
N PRO A 7 19.12 -3.11 -1.87
CA PRO A 7 19.12 -2.50 -3.19
C PRO A 7 18.06 -1.41 -3.31
N THR A 8 18.42 -0.26 -3.85
CA THR A 8 17.50 0.84 -4.14
C THR A 8 17.45 1.06 -5.65
N ILE A 9 16.26 1.02 -6.22
CA ILE A 9 16.03 1.01 -7.67
C ILE A 9 15.34 2.30 -8.09
N ASP A 10 15.95 3.00 -9.05
CA ASP A 10 15.35 4.17 -9.69
C ASP A 10 14.35 3.73 -10.76
N LEU A 11 13.08 4.06 -10.57
CA LEU A 11 12.01 3.75 -11.53
C LEU A 11 11.77 4.83 -12.59
N PHE A 12 12.46 5.97 -12.52
CA PHE A 12 12.33 7.04 -13.51
C PHE A 12 12.51 6.59 -14.97
N PRO A 13 13.42 5.65 -15.30
CA PRO A 13 13.53 5.13 -16.67
C PRO A 13 12.24 4.50 -17.19
N PHE A 14 11.39 3.94 -16.32
CA PHE A 14 10.12 3.31 -16.71
C PHE A 14 9.02 4.32 -17.01
N LEU A 15 9.09 5.51 -16.42
CA LEU A 15 8.08 6.57 -16.57
C LEU A 15 8.25 7.40 -17.85
N LYS A 16 9.39 7.29 -18.54
CA LYS A 16 9.62 7.94 -19.83
C LYS A 16 9.27 7.01 -20.99
N GLU A 17 8.68 7.57 -22.05
CA GLU A 17 8.37 6.85 -23.30
C GLU A 17 9.61 6.56 -24.17
N ASN A 18 10.81 6.95 -23.74
CA ASN A 18 12.03 6.75 -24.53
C ASN A 18 12.63 5.35 -24.34
N LYS A 19 13.07 4.75 -25.46
CA LYS A 19 13.75 3.45 -25.54
C LYS A 19 15.26 3.59 -25.27
N ASP A 20 15.63 4.19 -24.14
CA ASP A 20 17.04 4.39 -23.80
C ASP A 20 17.58 3.18 -23.00
N GLY A 21 18.90 2.93 -23.08
CA GLY A 21 19.57 1.83 -22.38
C GLY A 21 19.41 1.82 -20.85
N ASN A 22 18.91 2.92 -20.28
CA ASN A 22 18.60 3.06 -18.86
C ASN A 22 17.50 2.11 -18.38
N LYS A 23 16.50 1.79 -19.23
CA LYS A 23 15.46 0.79 -18.89
C LYS A 23 16.03 -0.61 -18.71
N LYS A 24 16.96 -1.01 -19.60
CA LYS A 24 17.62 -2.32 -19.54
C LYS A 24 18.44 -2.47 -18.26
N LYS A 25 19.25 -1.46 -17.93
CA LYS A 25 20.06 -1.44 -16.69
C LYS A 25 19.20 -1.50 -15.43
N ALA A 26 18.09 -0.77 -15.40
CA ALA A 26 17.14 -0.83 -14.29
C ALA A 26 16.51 -2.23 -14.17
N MET A 27 16.14 -2.86 -15.29
CA MET A 27 15.62 -4.23 -15.31
C MET A 27 16.65 -5.26 -14.81
N GLU A 28 17.90 -5.17 -15.25
CA GLU A 28 18.99 -6.03 -14.76
C GLU A 28 19.19 -5.89 -13.24
N THR A 29 19.08 -4.67 -12.72
CA THR A 29 19.16 -4.39 -11.28
C THR A 29 17.98 -4.98 -10.52
N ILE A 30 16.75 -4.88 -11.07
CA ILE A 30 15.55 -5.51 -10.49
C ILE A 30 15.72 -7.02 -10.44
N THR A 31 16.12 -7.65 -11.55
CA THR A 31 16.34 -9.11 -11.61
C THR A 31 17.35 -9.55 -10.55
N LYS A 32 18.49 -8.85 -10.45
CA LYS A 32 19.51 -9.16 -9.44
C LYS A 32 18.97 -9.01 -8.02
N ALA A 33 18.27 -7.92 -7.72
CA ALA A 33 17.69 -7.70 -6.39
C ALA A 33 16.65 -8.78 -6.03
N CYS A 34 15.79 -9.17 -6.97
CA CYS A 34 14.84 -10.27 -6.77
C CYS A 34 15.55 -11.61 -6.51
N SER A 35 16.59 -11.94 -7.28
CA SER A 35 17.29 -13.22 -7.17
C SER A 35 18.20 -13.33 -5.95
N GLU A 36 18.83 -12.23 -5.53
CA GLU A 36 19.82 -12.24 -4.43
C GLU A 36 19.23 -11.82 -3.07
N TYR A 37 18.24 -10.92 -3.06
CA TYR A 37 17.69 -10.34 -1.82
C TYR A 37 16.21 -10.69 -1.60
N GLY A 38 15.43 -10.86 -2.68
CA GLY A 38 13.98 -11.09 -2.61
C GLY A 38 13.15 -9.82 -2.36
N PHE A 39 13.79 -8.66 -2.11
CA PHE A 39 13.15 -7.35 -1.95
C PHE A 39 14.13 -6.21 -2.28
N PHE A 40 13.57 -5.02 -2.53
CA PHE A 40 14.32 -3.80 -2.82
C PHE A 40 13.48 -2.56 -2.49
N GLN A 41 14.14 -1.43 -2.30
CA GLN A 41 13.50 -0.12 -2.21
C GLN A 41 13.35 0.48 -3.62
N ILE A 42 12.34 1.33 -3.82
CA ILE A 42 12.15 2.06 -5.08
C ILE A 42 12.17 3.57 -4.83
N VAL A 43 12.75 4.30 -5.78
CA VAL A 43 12.75 5.77 -5.82
C VAL A 43 12.27 6.25 -7.19
N ASN A 44 11.85 7.52 -7.28
CA ASN A 44 11.31 8.13 -8.50
C ASN A 44 10.17 7.29 -9.14
N HIS A 45 9.33 6.67 -8.31
CA HIS A 45 8.23 5.80 -8.71
C HIS A 45 7.00 6.56 -9.25
N GLY A 46 7.05 7.88 -9.35
CA GLY A 46 5.98 8.71 -9.93
C GLY A 46 4.75 8.91 -9.04
N VAL A 47 4.76 8.41 -7.80
CA VAL A 47 3.71 8.71 -6.82
C VAL A 47 4.02 10.05 -6.16
N SER A 48 3.06 10.98 -6.16
CA SER A 48 3.27 12.31 -5.59
C SER A 48 3.47 12.27 -4.08
N LEU A 49 4.34 13.16 -3.57
CA LEU A 49 4.58 13.30 -2.13
C LEU A 49 3.29 13.66 -1.38
N ASP A 50 2.43 14.48 -1.97
CA ASP A 50 1.16 14.86 -1.36
C ASP A 50 0.20 13.67 -1.22
N LEU A 51 0.18 12.75 -2.20
CA LEU A 51 -0.62 11.54 -2.10
C LEU A 51 -0.10 10.61 -0.99
N MET A 52 1.23 10.48 -0.86
CA MET A 52 1.83 9.70 0.23
C MET A 52 1.56 10.31 1.60
N LYS A 53 1.63 11.64 1.73
CA LYS A 53 1.27 12.34 2.98
C LYS A 53 -0.21 12.12 3.31
N GLN A 54 -1.10 12.28 2.33
CA GLN A 54 -2.52 12.04 2.51
C GLN A 54 -2.78 10.59 2.95
N ALA A 55 -2.10 9.60 2.36
CA ALA A 55 -2.17 8.20 2.77
C ALA A 55 -1.87 8.00 4.25
N MET A 56 -0.74 8.54 4.69
CA MET A 56 -0.27 8.41 6.07
C MET A 56 -1.23 9.10 7.05
N GLU A 57 -1.72 10.29 6.71
CA GLU A 57 -2.67 11.02 7.57
C GLU A 57 -4.03 10.30 7.67
N LEU A 58 -4.55 9.73 6.59
CA LEU A 58 -5.78 8.92 6.63
C LEU A 58 -5.61 7.68 7.51
N SER A 59 -4.47 6.99 7.39
CA SER A 59 -4.15 5.83 8.22
C SER A 59 -4.12 6.21 9.71
N LYS A 60 -3.34 7.24 10.07
CA LYS A 60 -3.27 7.75 11.46
C LYS A 60 -4.65 8.13 11.99
N THR A 61 -5.43 8.85 11.18
CA THR A 61 -6.76 9.32 11.56
C THR A 61 -7.68 8.14 11.89
N PHE A 62 -7.69 7.11 11.04
CA PHE A 62 -8.52 5.92 11.26
C PHE A 62 -8.12 5.14 12.52
N PHE A 63 -6.82 4.85 12.67
CA PHE A 63 -6.36 4.02 13.79
C PHE A 63 -6.43 4.72 15.16
N ASN A 64 -6.51 6.06 15.16
CA ASN A 64 -6.76 6.86 16.36
C ASN A 64 -8.24 6.89 16.81
N TYR A 65 -9.16 6.27 16.06
CA TYR A 65 -10.54 6.09 16.52
C TYR A 65 -10.65 5.08 17.65
N SER A 66 -11.77 5.15 18.38
CA SER A 66 -12.11 4.15 19.37
C SER A 66 -12.25 2.77 18.73
N ASP A 67 -12.03 1.73 19.52
CA ASP A 67 -12.20 0.36 19.06
C ASP A 67 -13.63 0.11 18.56
N GLU A 68 -14.63 0.74 19.17
CA GLU A 68 -16.02 0.68 18.69
C GLU A 68 -16.17 1.20 17.26
N GLU A 69 -15.63 2.39 16.95
CA GLU A 69 -15.71 2.97 15.60
C GLU A 69 -14.92 2.12 14.58
N LYS A 70 -13.75 1.59 14.96
CA LYS A 70 -12.94 0.72 14.08
C LYS A 70 -13.68 -0.58 13.78
N ASN A 71 -14.30 -1.21 14.78
CA ASN A 71 -15.06 -2.45 14.65
C ASN A 71 -16.30 -2.33 13.74
N LYS A 72 -16.84 -1.12 13.52
CA LYS A 72 -17.90 -0.88 12.52
C LYS A 72 -17.46 -1.18 11.09
N SER A 73 -16.15 -1.25 10.85
CA SER A 73 -15.56 -1.62 9.57
C SER A 73 -15.04 -3.06 9.53
N SER A 74 -15.34 -3.90 10.53
CA SER A 74 -14.96 -5.32 10.51
C SER A 74 -15.86 -6.15 9.59
N PRO A 75 -15.32 -7.21 8.97
CA PRO A 75 -16.14 -8.16 8.21
C PRO A 75 -17.16 -8.84 9.12
N SER A 76 -18.33 -9.21 8.57
CA SER A 76 -19.28 -10.06 9.28
C SER A 76 -18.73 -11.48 9.47
N SER A 77 -19.25 -12.23 10.45
CA SER A 77 -18.80 -13.60 10.72
C SER A 77 -18.92 -14.55 9.53
N ASN A 78 -19.85 -14.27 8.61
CA ASN A 78 -20.14 -15.07 7.42
C ASN A 78 -19.55 -14.44 6.15
N ALA A 79 -18.69 -13.43 6.28
CA ALA A 79 -18.07 -12.79 5.13
C ALA A 79 -17.15 -13.79 4.40
N PRO A 80 -17.19 -13.86 3.06
CA PRO A 80 -16.36 -14.79 2.30
C PRO A 80 -14.87 -14.40 2.30
N LEU A 81 -14.55 -13.14 2.66
CA LEU A 81 -13.20 -12.60 2.70
C LEU A 81 -13.05 -11.67 3.93
N PRO A 82 -11.85 -11.56 4.51
CA PRO A 82 -11.59 -10.75 5.70
C PRO A 82 -11.41 -9.25 5.37
N ALA A 83 -12.19 -8.70 4.45
CA ALA A 83 -12.10 -7.29 4.07
C ALA A 83 -12.63 -6.40 5.21
N GLY A 84 -11.84 -5.44 5.66
CA GLY A 84 -12.20 -4.58 6.78
C GLY A 84 -11.16 -4.56 7.88
N TYR A 85 -11.56 -3.97 9.01
CA TYR A 85 -10.73 -3.84 10.20
C TYR A 85 -10.62 -5.15 10.98
N SER A 86 -9.41 -5.45 11.43
CA SER A 86 -9.16 -6.53 12.38
C SER A 86 -7.92 -6.21 13.22
N ARG A 87 -7.81 -6.91 14.35
CA ARG A 87 -6.69 -6.81 15.28
C ARG A 87 -6.25 -8.22 15.63
N GLN A 88 -4.94 -8.44 15.58
CA GLN A 88 -4.36 -9.71 16.01
C GLN A 88 -4.52 -9.91 17.53
N PRO A 89 -4.55 -11.16 18.02
CA PRO A 89 -4.61 -11.44 19.44
C PRO A 89 -3.49 -10.77 20.23
N SER A 90 -3.76 -10.42 21.49
CA SER A 90 -2.82 -9.72 22.37
C SER A 90 -1.50 -10.46 22.64
N HIS A 91 -1.52 -11.79 22.50
CA HIS A 91 -0.36 -12.66 22.68
C HIS A 91 0.45 -12.89 21.38
N SER A 92 0.06 -12.28 20.26
CA SER A 92 0.81 -12.41 19.00
C SER A 92 2.18 -11.72 19.13
N PRO A 93 3.29 -12.34 18.69
CA PRO A 93 4.62 -11.73 18.72
C PRO A 93 4.72 -10.49 17.81
N ASP A 94 3.88 -10.42 16.77
CA ASP A 94 3.80 -9.40 15.73
C ASP A 94 2.54 -8.52 15.87
N LYS A 95 1.93 -8.48 17.07
CA LYS A 95 0.63 -7.86 17.32
C LYS A 95 0.45 -6.53 16.57
N ASN A 96 -0.57 -6.49 15.73
CA ASN A 96 -0.94 -5.31 15.00
C ASN A 96 -2.46 -5.18 14.88
N GLU A 97 -2.88 -4.03 14.39
CA GLU A 97 -4.20 -3.82 13.84
C GLU A 97 -4.05 -3.38 12.38
N TYR A 98 -5.02 -3.74 11.56
CA TYR A 98 -4.98 -3.48 10.13
C TYR A 98 -6.39 -3.23 9.57
N LEU A 99 -6.42 -2.56 8.43
CA LEU A 99 -7.61 -2.37 7.60
C LEU A 99 -7.32 -2.96 6.22
N LEU A 100 -7.91 -4.11 5.92
CA LEU A 100 -7.72 -4.78 4.63
C LEU A 100 -8.74 -4.24 3.62
N VAL A 101 -8.26 -3.68 2.50
CA VAL A 101 -9.10 -3.12 1.45
C VAL A 101 -8.67 -3.70 0.09
N PHE A 102 -9.60 -4.38 -0.59
CA PHE A 102 -9.47 -4.84 -1.97
C PHE A 102 -9.63 -3.68 -2.97
N PRO A 103 -9.36 -3.88 -4.28
CA PRO A 103 -9.57 -2.84 -5.27
C PRO A 103 -10.94 -2.16 -5.13
N PRO A 104 -11.07 -0.84 -5.36
CA PRO A 104 -12.27 -0.11 -4.94
C PRO A 104 -13.59 -0.52 -5.62
N ARG A 105 -13.53 -1.32 -6.68
CA ARG A 105 -14.68 -1.91 -7.37
C ARG A 105 -15.13 -3.26 -6.77
N SER A 106 -14.42 -3.77 -5.78
CA SER A 106 -14.75 -5.00 -5.07
C SER A 106 -15.96 -4.79 -4.18
N ASN A 107 -16.96 -5.67 -4.30
CA ASN A 107 -18.14 -5.68 -3.44
C ASN A 107 -17.86 -6.27 -2.05
N PHE A 108 -16.64 -6.76 -1.80
CA PHE A 108 -16.26 -7.33 -0.51
C PHE A 108 -15.85 -6.28 0.52
N ASN A 109 -15.47 -5.07 0.10
CA ASN A 109 -14.89 -4.07 0.99
C ASN A 109 -15.89 -3.55 2.04
N VAL A 110 -15.49 -3.63 3.30
CA VAL A 110 -16.16 -2.97 4.43
C VAL A 110 -15.39 -1.70 4.77
N TYR A 111 -15.94 -0.54 4.38
CA TYR A 111 -15.30 0.76 4.59
C TYR A 111 -15.69 1.39 5.93
N PRO A 112 -14.80 2.21 6.54
CA PRO A 112 -15.19 3.08 7.64
C PRO A 112 -16.28 4.07 7.20
N GLN A 113 -17.32 4.21 8.00
CA GLN A 113 -18.47 5.08 7.70
C GLN A 113 -18.26 6.51 8.22
N ASN A 114 -17.46 6.65 9.29
CA ASN A 114 -17.19 7.92 9.95
C ASN A 114 -15.70 8.24 9.92
N PRO A 115 -15.31 9.46 9.49
CA PRO A 115 -16.09 10.42 8.71
C PRO A 115 -16.27 9.91 7.27
N PRO A 116 -17.35 10.28 6.57
CA PRO A 116 -17.58 9.88 5.17
C PRO A 116 -16.43 10.27 4.22
N LYS A 117 -15.67 11.33 4.58
CA LYS A 117 -14.48 11.77 3.87
C LYS A 117 -13.39 10.68 3.82
N LEU A 118 -13.22 9.90 4.88
CA LEU A 118 -12.19 8.84 4.96
C LEU A 118 -12.41 7.77 3.88
N ARG A 119 -13.65 7.31 3.69
CA ARG A 119 -14.00 6.37 2.62
C ARG A 119 -13.66 6.91 1.24
N ARG A 120 -14.05 8.16 0.96
CA ARG A 120 -13.79 8.80 -0.35
C ARG A 120 -12.29 8.94 -0.60
N ASP A 121 -11.54 9.36 0.42
CA ASP A 121 -10.12 9.61 0.28
C ASP A 121 -9.34 8.29 0.14
N LEU A 122 -9.74 7.21 0.83
CA LEU A 122 -9.23 5.85 0.61
C LEU A 122 -9.51 5.35 -0.81
N TYR A 123 -10.74 5.55 -1.31
CA TYR A 123 -11.13 5.18 -2.67
C TYR A 123 -10.27 5.88 -3.73
N ASN A 124 -10.04 7.18 -3.56
CA ASN A 124 -9.22 7.98 -4.47
C ASN A 124 -7.76 7.51 -4.45
N LEU A 125 -7.20 7.31 -3.26
CA LEU A 125 -5.83 6.84 -3.07
C LEU A 125 -5.58 5.51 -3.77
N LEU A 126 -6.45 4.52 -3.56
CA LEU A 126 -6.33 3.19 -4.17
C LEU A 126 -6.51 3.21 -5.70
N ASN A 127 -7.31 4.13 -6.23
CA ASN A 127 -7.44 4.30 -7.68
C ASN A 127 -6.26 5.01 -8.31
N MET A 128 -5.64 5.98 -7.62
CA MET A 128 -4.50 6.72 -8.14
C MET A 128 -3.24 5.86 -8.23
N THR A 129 -3.05 4.93 -7.28
CA THR A 129 -1.97 3.93 -7.38
C THR A 129 -2.22 2.93 -8.51
N GLY A 130 -3.48 2.55 -8.77
CA GLY A 130 -3.85 1.64 -9.86
C GLY A 130 -3.76 2.27 -11.27
N LYS A 131 -4.12 3.55 -11.45
CA LYS A 131 -4.12 4.22 -12.77
C LYS A 131 -2.71 4.53 -13.29
N ASN A 132 -1.73 4.69 -12.41
CA ASN A 132 -0.33 4.91 -12.78
C ASN A 132 0.43 3.60 -13.04
N SER A 133 -0.21 2.45 -12.85
CA SER A 133 0.35 1.13 -13.17
C SER A 133 0.18 0.84 -14.66
N LYS A 134 0.81 1.66 -15.52
CA LYS A 134 1.17 1.26 -16.88
C LYS A 134 2.58 0.64 -16.82
N PHE A 135 2.67 -0.53 -16.20
CA PHE A 135 3.80 -1.43 -16.39
C PHE A 135 3.37 -2.51 -17.38
#